data_AF-A0A7Y3FJJ9-F1
#
_entry.id   AF-A0A7Y3FJJ9-F1
#
_cell.length_a   1.000
_cell.length_b   1.000
_cell.length_c   1.000
_cell.angle_alpha   90.00
_cell.angle_beta   90.00
_cell.angle_gamma   90.00
#
_symmetry.space_group_name_H-M   'P 1'
#
loop_
_entity.id
_entity.type
_entity.pdbx_description
1 polymer ?
#
loop_
_entity_poly.entity_id
_entity_poly.type
_entity_poly.pdbx_seq_one_letter_code
_entity_poly.pdbx_strand_id
1 'polypeptide(L)' 'MVPNALRETALADEHRARGARLVPFAGWLMPVQYAG' A
#
# COMPACT_ATOMS: atom_id res chain seq x y z
N MET A 1 11.20 2.10 -19.77
CA MET A 1 10.86 2.61 -18.42
C MET A 1 10.22 1.44 -17.67
N VAL A 2 10.97 0.75 -16.83
CA VAL A 2 10.46 -0.42 -16.09
C VAL A 2 9.58 0.12 -14.95
N PRO A 3 8.31 -0.32 -14.80
CA PRO A 3 7.56 0.01 -13.62
C PRO A 3 8.30 -0.61 -12.44
N ASN A 4 8.82 0.24 -11.56
CA ASN A 4 9.46 -0.21 -10.33
C ASN A 4 8.34 -0.77 -9.44
N ALA A 5 8.09 -2.08 -9.52
CA ALA A 5 7.04 -2.73 -8.77
C ALA A 5 7.25 -2.43 -7.28
N LEU A 6 6.31 -1.66 -6.70
CA LEU A 6 6.38 -1.30 -5.29
C LEU A 6 6.24 -2.57 -4.46
N ARG A 7 7.06 -2.67 -3.43
CA ARG A 7 7.03 -3.81 -2.53
C ARG A 7 5.78 -3.72 -1.65
N GLU A 8 5.08 -4.82 -1.47
CA GLU A 8 3.92 -4.90 -0.60
C GLU A 8 4.31 -5.44 0.77
N THR A 9 3.70 -4.93 1.82
CA THR A 9 3.84 -5.50 3.17
C THR A 9 2.97 -6.74 3.31
N ALA A 10 3.27 -7.61 4.28
CA ALA A 10 2.49 -8.83 4.53
C ALA A 10 1.00 -8.56 4.87
N LEU A 11 0.68 -7.32 5.27
CA LEU A 11 -0.67 -6.88 5.63
C LEU A 11 -1.31 -5.98 4.56
N ALA A 12 -0.70 -5.83 3.37
CA ALA A 12 -1.22 -4.95 2.33
C ALA A 12 -2.68 -5.29 1.95
N ASP A 13 -3.02 -6.57 1.88
CA ASP A 13 -4.38 -7.03 1.59
C ASP A 13 -5.36 -6.75 2.73
N GLU A 14 -4.94 -6.92 3.97
CA GLU A 14 -5.74 -6.58 5.15
C GLU A 14 -6.01 -5.06 5.21
N HIS A 15 -5.01 -4.25 4.89
CA HIS A 15 -5.17 -2.81 4.78
C HIS A 15 -6.20 -2.45 3.69
N ARG A 16 -6.12 -3.06 2.51
CA ARG A 16 -7.12 -2.86 1.43
C ARG A 16 -8.52 -3.27 1.87
N ALA A 17 -8.66 -4.43 2.50
CA ALA A 17 -9.94 -4.95 2.97
C ALA A 17 -10.59 -4.02 4.01
N ARG A 18 -9.79 -3.34 4.82
CA ARG A 18 -10.24 -2.31 5.78
C ARG A 18 -10.45 -0.92 5.17
N GLY A 19 -10.39 -0.79 3.83
CA GLY A 19 -10.55 0.48 3.15
C GLY A 19 -9.36 1.43 3.30
N ALA A 20 -8.14 0.90 3.48
CA ALA A 20 -6.94 1.72 3.53
C ALA A 20 -6.56 2.24 2.14
N ARG A 21 -6.21 3.52 2.08
CA ARG A 21 -5.53 4.12 0.93
C ARG A 21 -4.04 3.79 1.02
N LEU A 22 -3.56 2.91 0.16
CA LEU A 22 -2.13 2.59 0.02
C LEU A 22 -1.46 3.60 -0.91
N VAL A 23 -0.28 4.08 -0.54
CA VAL A 23 0.52 5.02 -1.34
C VAL A 23 1.97 4.54 -1.48
N PRO A 24 2.65 4.90 -2.59
CA PRO A 24 4.07 4.66 -2.75
C PRO A 24 4.89 5.46 -1.72
N PHE A 25 5.65 4.77 -0.88
CA PHE A 25 6.57 5.40 0.07
C PHE A 25 7.85 4.58 0.20
N ALA A 26 9.00 5.21 -0.07
CA ALA A 26 10.32 4.57 0.01
C ALA A 26 10.42 3.20 -0.71
N GLY A 27 9.71 3.03 -1.83
CA GLY A 27 9.66 1.78 -2.60
C GLY A 27 8.66 0.74 -2.10
N TRP A 28 7.81 1.07 -1.13
CA TRP A 28 6.75 0.21 -0.58
C TRP A 28 5.35 0.80 -0.78
N LEU A 29 4.33 -0.07 -0.78
CA LEU A 29 2.93 0.33 -0.63
C LEU A 29 2.56 0.40 0.86
N MET A 30 2.36 1.62 1.36
CA MET A 30 2.08 1.87 2.77
C MET A 30 0.69 2.50 2.96
N PRO A 31 -0.07 2.12 4.00
CA PRO A 31 -1.37 2.73 4.28
C PRO A 31 -1.19 4.15 4.83
N VAL A 32 -1.83 5.14 4.20
CA VAL A 32 -1.81 6.55 4.67
C VAL A 32 -3.08 6.95 5.41
N GLN A 33 -4.21 6.31 5.09
CA GLN A 33 -5.52 6.62 5.65
C GLN A 33 -6.40 5.37 5.58
N TYR A 34 -7.29 5.20 6.55
CA TYR A 34 -8.36 4.21 6.52
C TYR A 34 -9.69 4.92 6.32
N ALA A 35 -10.64 4.29 5.63
CA ALA A 35 -12.01 4.78 5.54
C ALA A 35 -12.68 4.63 6.92
N GLY A 36 -12.66 5.71 7.70
CA GLY A 36 -13.24 5.82 9.04
C GLY A 36 -13.35 7.27 9.46
#